data_AF-A0A940YHQ8-F1
#
_entry.id   AF-A0A940YHQ8-F1
#
_cell.length_a   1.000
_cell.length_b   1.000
_cell.length_c   1.000
_cell.angle_alpha   90.00
_cell.angle_beta   90.00
_cell.angle_gamma   90.00
#
_symmetry.space_group_name_H-M   'P 1'
#
loop_
_entity.id
_entity.type
_entity.pdbx_description
1 polymer ?
#
loop_
_entity_poly.entity_id
_entity_poly.type
_entity_poly.pdbx_seq_one_letter_code
_entity_poly.pdbx_strand_id
1 'polypeptide(L)'
;MATKTLKTVPKISVKIWRPILDKLEAKIESACLRRDAYLAKVLEVELDWLDQEVSIPNSQASYDYVLERLDRLDRKLVSLALPQELTTRLNDICSRKRIVRDAFFNRVFLLLAAAPGVVDTLLFGDVGKEWRTEVWSENKHDGPFFQNGFYPLEPMIDPFWAVRCGLEMYAADAGLEDYIEPTTGASIRVHRSITGEVMPADSLYTTIFEQKVGENDLIGLSCYLPDWRIPGHGAEKEHHAKLDELLGDLKALP
;
A
#
# COMPACT_ATOMS: atom_id res chain seq x y z
N MET A 1 3.99 -44.61 -16.70
CA MET A 1 2.90 -43.77 -17.24
C MET A 1 3.08 -42.38 -16.67
N ALA A 2 3.39 -41.39 -17.53
CA ALA A 2 3.52 -40.00 -17.10
C ALA A 2 2.12 -39.41 -16.90
N THR A 3 1.73 -39.21 -15.65
CA THR A 3 0.48 -38.56 -15.29
C THR A 3 0.58 -37.10 -15.74
N LYS A 4 -0.02 -36.78 -16.89
CA LYS A 4 -0.22 -35.39 -17.32
C LYS A 4 -1.25 -34.74 -16.39
N THR A 5 -0.81 -34.22 -15.26
CA THR A 5 -1.54 -33.19 -14.53
C THR A 5 -1.42 -31.90 -15.34
N LEU A 6 -2.40 -31.63 -16.19
CA LEU A 6 -2.69 -30.26 -16.61
C LEU A 6 -3.10 -29.50 -15.33
N LYS A 7 -2.12 -29.01 -14.56
CA LYS A 7 -2.37 -28.12 -13.42
C LYS A 7 -2.92 -26.82 -14.01
N THR A 8 -4.25 -26.73 -14.11
CA THR A 8 -4.91 -25.45 -14.33
C THR A 8 -4.45 -24.51 -13.22
N VAL A 9 -3.79 -23.42 -13.61
CA VAL A 9 -3.36 -22.39 -12.66
C VAL A 9 -4.59 -21.93 -11.88
N PRO A 10 -4.59 -21.99 -10.54
CA PRO A 10 -5.75 -21.62 -9.74
C PRO A 10 -6.14 -20.17 -10.02
N LYS A 11 -7.45 -19.93 -10.14
CA LYS A 11 -8.00 -18.60 -10.32
C LYS A 11 -8.44 -18.05 -8.97
N ILE A 12 -7.89 -16.91 -8.59
CA ILE A 12 -8.44 -16.12 -7.49
C ILE A 12 -9.44 -15.12 -8.05
N SER A 13 -10.44 -14.76 -7.27
CA SER A 13 -11.39 -13.71 -7.64
C SER A 13 -11.31 -12.56 -6.63
N VAL A 14 -11.19 -11.34 -7.16
CA VAL A 14 -11.04 -10.10 -6.41
C VAL A 14 -11.95 -9.03 -7.02
N LYS A 15 -12.51 -8.13 -6.21
CA LYS A 15 -13.35 -7.03 -6.73
C LYS A 15 -12.51 -5.76 -6.87
N ILE A 16 -12.38 -5.26 -8.09
CA ILE A 16 -11.57 -4.08 -8.43
C ILE A 16 -12.46 -2.93 -8.86
N TRP A 17 -12.18 -1.72 -8.39
CA TRP A 17 -12.87 -0.49 -8.76
C TRP A 17 -12.73 -0.25 -10.27
N ARG A 18 -13.87 -0.08 -10.96
CA ARG A 18 -13.89 -0.10 -12.44
C ARG A 18 -12.97 0.93 -13.09
N PRO A 19 -12.91 2.20 -12.66
CA PRO A 19 -12.07 3.19 -13.31
C PRO A 19 -10.58 2.84 -13.33
N ILE A 20 -10.06 2.23 -12.25
CA ILE A 20 -8.66 1.80 -12.20
C ILE A 20 -8.43 0.51 -12.99
N LEU A 21 -9.41 -0.39 -13.00
CA LEU A 21 -9.35 -1.62 -13.80
C LEU A 21 -9.29 -1.30 -15.29
N ASP A 22 -10.24 -0.52 -15.79
CA ASP A 22 -10.34 -0.20 -17.22
C ASP A 22 -9.08 0.54 -17.69
N LYS A 23 -8.54 1.43 -16.86
CA LYS A 23 -7.30 2.16 -17.16
C LYS A 23 -6.07 1.25 -17.14
N LEU A 24 -5.99 0.31 -16.21
CA LEU A 24 -4.90 -0.66 -16.18
C LEU A 24 -4.97 -1.61 -17.39
N GLU A 25 -6.17 -2.09 -17.75
CA GLU A 25 -6.37 -2.95 -18.90
C GLU A 25 -5.91 -2.26 -20.20
N ALA A 26 -6.29 -0.99 -20.41
CA ALA A 26 -5.82 -0.20 -21.55
C ALA A 26 -4.29 -0.05 -21.58
N LYS A 27 -3.65 0.18 -20.41
CA LYS A 27 -2.19 0.28 -20.30
C LYS A 27 -1.50 -1.05 -20.63
N ILE A 28 -2.00 -2.15 -20.07
CA ILE A 28 -1.47 -3.50 -20.31
C ILE A 28 -1.58 -3.90 -21.79
N GLU A 29 -2.72 -3.61 -22.41
CA GLU A 29 -2.94 -3.81 -23.84
C GLU A 29 -1.96 -2.99 -24.67
N SER A 30 -1.81 -1.69 -24.36
CA SER A 30 -0.88 -0.79 -25.07
C SER A 30 0.59 -1.20 -24.94
N ALA A 31 0.95 -1.85 -23.82
CA ALA A 31 2.28 -2.38 -23.56
C ALA A 31 2.49 -3.79 -24.14
N CYS A 32 1.48 -4.37 -24.80
CA CYS A 32 1.49 -5.73 -25.33
C CYS A 32 1.80 -6.81 -24.26
N LEU A 33 1.38 -6.57 -23.01
CA LEU A 33 1.64 -7.47 -21.89
C LEU A 33 0.45 -8.42 -21.62
N ARG A 34 0.76 -9.62 -21.13
CA ARG A 34 -0.27 -10.50 -20.56
C ARG A 34 -0.53 -10.12 -19.11
N ARG A 35 -1.70 -9.56 -18.83
CA ARG A 35 -2.11 -9.03 -17.51
C ARG A 35 -1.73 -9.95 -16.33
N ASP A 36 -2.23 -11.18 -16.32
CA ASP A 36 -2.06 -12.08 -15.17
C ASP A 36 -0.58 -12.49 -14.98
N ALA A 37 0.19 -12.63 -16.07
CA ALA A 37 1.62 -12.94 -15.99
C ALA A 37 2.44 -11.75 -15.46
N TYR A 38 2.09 -10.54 -15.88
CA TYR A 38 2.70 -9.31 -15.37
C TYR A 38 2.35 -9.10 -13.89
N LEU A 39 1.08 -9.23 -13.51
CA LEU A 39 0.64 -9.09 -12.13
C LEU A 39 1.26 -10.15 -11.21
N ALA A 40 1.46 -11.39 -11.69
CA ALA A 40 2.18 -12.40 -10.91
C ALA A 40 3.60 -11.94 -10.56
N LYS A 41 4.33 -11.33 -11.51
CA LYS A 41 5.66 -10.78 -11.27
C LYS A 41 5.69 -9.58 -10.34
N VAL A 42 4.72 -8.68 -10.47
CA VAL A 42 4.54 -7.58 -9.53
C VAL A 42 4.31 -8.11 -8.12
N LEU A 43 3.37 -9.04 -7.97
CA LEU A 43 3.00 -9.60 -6.66
C LEU A 43 4.11 -10.44 -6.02
N GLU A 44 5.00 -11.06 -6.80
CA GLU A 44 6.18 -11.77 -6.26
C GLU A 44 7.02 -10.86 -5.36
N VAL A 45 7.15 -9.58 -5.73
CA VAL A 45 7.92 -8.57 -4.98
C VAL A 45 7.05 -7.78 -4.03
N GLU A 46 5.85 -7.38 -4.45
CA GLU A 46 4.96 -6.54 -3.64
C GLU A 46 4.43 -7.24 -2.38
N LEU A 47 4.38 -8.57 -2.34
CA LEU A 47 4.03 -9.29 -1.12
C LEU A 47 5.14 -9.25 -0.06
N ASP A 48 6.42 -9.20 -0.46
CA ASP A 48 7.52 -8.99 0.49
C ASP A 48 7.41 -7.60 1.11
N TRP A 49 7.21 -6.59 0.27
CA TRP A 49 7.01 -5.22 0.73
C TRP A 49 5.76 -5.05 1.59
N LEU A 50 4.62 -5.63 1.22
CA LEU A 50 3.42 -5.60 2.06
C LEU A 50 3.68 -6.23 3.43
N ASP A 51 4.41 -7.36 3.47
CA ASP A 51 4.74 -8.06 4.71
C ASP A 51 5.79 -7.31 5.56
N GLN A 52 6.58 -6.44 4.96
CA GLN A 52 7.52 -5.58 5.69
C GLN A 52 6.87 -4.26 6.15
N GLU A 53 6.18 -3.57 5.26
CA GLU A 53 5.65 -2.21 5.46
C GLU A 53 4.51 -2.17 6.48
N VAL A 54 3.54 -3.08 6.39
CA VAL A 54 2.41 -3.14 7.34
C VAL A 54 2.83 -3.91 8.61
N SER A 55 3.85 -3.44 9.30
CA SER A 55 4.52 -4.19 10.38
C SER A 55 3.62 -4.48 11.59
N ILE A 56 2.58 -3.68 11.79
CA ILE A 56 1.56 -3.88 12.83
C ILE A 56 0.24 -4.32 12.17
N PRO A 57 -0.41 -5.41 12.64
CA PRO A 57 -1.72 -5.81 12.14
C PRO A 57 -2.81 -4.77 12.43
N ASN A 58 -3.70 -4.52 11.47
CA ASN A 58 -4.89 -3.68 11.69
C ASN A 58 -5.75 -4.24 12.84
N SER A 59 -6.62 -3.44 13.46
CA SER A 59 -7.66 -4.00 14.35
C SER A 59 -8.78 -4.69 13.54
N GLN A 60 -9.69 -5.39 14.22
CA GLN A 60 -10.90 -5.90 13.57
C GLN A 60 -11.83 -4.74 13.13
N ALA A 61 -11.93 -3.67 13.94
CA ALA A 61 -12.74 -2.51 13.59
C ALA A 61 -12.23 -1.82 12.32
N SER A 62 -10.91 -1.70 12.19
CA SER A 62 -10.24 -1.18 10.99
C SER A 62 -10.51 -2.05 9.76
N TYR A 63 -10.38 -3.38 9.89
CA TYR A 63 -10.71 -4.31 8.81
C TYR A 63 -12.16 -4.16 8.33
N ASP A 64 -13.11 -4.15 9.27
CA ASP A 64 -14.54 -4.05 8.96
C ASP A 64 -14.88 -2.71 8.32
N TYR A 65 -14.28 -1.61 8.81
CA TYR A 65 -14.50 -0.29 8.27
C TYR A 65 -13.92 -0.14 6.86
N VAL A 66 -12.69 -0.61 6.61
CA VAL A 66 -12.10 -0.61 5.26
C VAL A 66 -12.94 -1.44 4.30
N LEU A 67 -13.43 -2.61 4.73
CA LEU A 67 -14.31 -3.45 3.92
C LEU A 67 -15.61 -2.73 3.55
N GLU A 68 -16.27 -2.07 4.51
CA GLU A 68 -17.48 -1.28 4.25
C GLU A 68 -17.21 -0.13 3.27
N ARG A 69 -16.08 0.56 3.42
CA ARG A 69 -15.69 1.65 2.50
C ARG A 69 -15.44 1.15 1.08
N LEU A 70 -14.79 0.00 0.93
CA LEU A 70 -14.64 -0.68 -0.37
C LEU A 70 -15.98 -1.00 -1.03
N ASP A 71 -16.95 -1.46 -0.24
CA ASP A 71 -18.28 -1.84 -0.74
C ASP A 71 -19.05 -0.67 -1.36
N ARG A 72 -18.69 0.58 -1.04
CA ARG A 72 -19.27 1.80 -1.64
C ARG A 72 -18.75 2.11 -3.04
N LEU A 73 -17.63 1.53 -3.45
CA LEU A 73 -17.05 1.73 -4.78
C LEU A 73 -17.73 0.81 -5.81
N ASP A 74 -17.94 1.31 -7.03
CA ASP A 74 -18.38 0.48 -8.16
C ASP A 74 -17.25 -0.48 -8.58
N ARG A 75 -17.29 -1.69 -8.03
CA ARG A 75 -16.26 -2.71 -8.25
C ARG A 75 -16.78 -3.85 -9.11
N LYS A 76 -15.90 -4.33 -10.00
CA LYS A 76 -16.13 -5.47 -10.88
C LYS A 76 -15.34 -6.68 -10.36
N LEU A 77 -15.97 -7.85 -10.40
CA LEU A 77 -15.29 -9.10 -10.08
C LEU A 77 -14.30 -9.46 -11.20
N VAL A 78 -13.03 -9.64 -10.85
CA VAL A 78 -11.94 -10.00 -11.75
C VAL A 78 -11.36 -11.33 -11.29
N SER A 79 -11.25 -12.28 -12.22
CA SER A 79 -10.52 -13.52 -11.99
C SER A 79 -9.09 -13.42 -12.51
N LEU A 80 -8.12 -13.72 -11.65
CA LEU A 80 -6.69 -13.71 -11.95
C LEU A 80 -6.12 -15.12 -11.81
N ALA A 81 -5.44 -15.61 -12.85
CA ALA A 81 -4.70 -16.87 -12.82
C ALA A 81 -3.31 -16.64 -12.23
N LEU A 82 -3.13 -16.94 -10.94
CA LEU A 82 -1.88 -16.74 -10.22
C LEU A 82 -1.27 -18.08 -9.76
N PRO A 83 0.07 -18.17 -9.64
CA PRO A 83 0.71 -19.33 -9.03
C PRO A 83 0.12 -19.65 -7.65
N GLN A 84 0.02 -20.95 -7.34
CA GLN A 84 -0.58 -21.41 -6.08
C GLN A 84 0.21 -20.90 -4.86
N GLU A 85 1.55 -20.94 -4.93
CA GLU A 85 2.43 -20.45 -3.86
C GLU A 85 2.19 -18.98 -3.56
N LEU A 86 2.04 -18.16 -4.61
CA LEU A 86 1.76 -16.73 -4.49
C LEU A 86 0.38 -16.47 -3.86
N THR A 87 -0.63 -17.26 -4.24
CA THR A 87 -1.98 -17.18 -3.67
C THR A 87 -2.00 -17.56 -2.19
N THR A 88 -1.30 -18.64 -1.82
CA THR A 88 -1.17 -19.08 -0.42
C THR A 88 -0.50 -17.99 0.41
N ARG A 89 0.63 -17.44 -0.08
CA ARG A 89 1.38 -16.37 0.56
C ARG A 89 0.55 -15.11 0.76
N LEU A 90 -0.17 -14.68 -0.27
CA LEU A 90 -1.09 -13.54 -0.21
C LEU A 90 -2.14 -13.73 0.88
N ASN A 91 -2.82 -14.89 0.91
CA ASN A 91 -3.87 -15.13 1.89
C ASN A 91 -3.31 -15.20 3.33
N ASP A 92 -2.12 -15.76 3.51
CA ASP A 92 -1.42 -15.77 4.80
C ASP A 92 -1.14 -14.34 5.29
N ILE A 93 -0.49 -13.51 4.48
CA ILE A 93 -0.17 -12.12 4.85
C ILE A 93 -1.44 -11.33 5.17
N CYS A 94 -2.45 -11.39 4.29
CA CYS A 94 -3.70 -10.67 4.52
C CYS A 94 -4.42 -11.15 5.79
N SER A 95 -4.37 -12.44 6.11
CA SER A 95 -4.97 -12.98 7.33
C SER A 95 -4.21 -12.53 8.58
N ARG A 96 -2.88 -12.69 8.62
CA ARG A 96 -2.05 -12.33 9.78
C ARG A 96 -2.13 -10.84 10.10
N LYS A 97 -2.12 -10.00 9.06
CA LYS A 97 -2.12 -8.53 9.19
C LYS A 97 -3.51 -7.90 9.23
N ARG A 98 -4.57 -8.72 9.12
CA ARG A 98 -5.96 -8.27 8.98
C ARG A 98 -6.10 -7.20 7.90
N ILE A 99 -5.67 -7.53 6.69
CA ILE A 99 -5.79 -6.68 5.50
C ILE A 99 -6.92 -7.22 4.65
N VAL A 100 -7.83 -6.34 4.22
CA VAL A 100 -8.84 -6.69 3.23
C VAL A 100 -8.13 -6.93 1.90
N ARG A 101 -8.14 -8.18 1.41
CA ARG A 101 -7.44 -8.58 0.17
C ARG A 101 -7.78 -7.67 -1.01
N ASP A 102 -9.06 -7.33 -1.17
CA ASP A 102 -9.50 -6.45 -2.24
C ASP A 102 -8.94 -5.03 -2.07
N ALA A 103 -8.73 -4.51 -0.83
CA ALA A 103 -8.05 -3.23 -0.60
C ALA A 103 -6.65 -3.24 -1.19
N PHE A 104 -5.87 -4.28 -0.87
CA PHE A 104 -4.51 -4.46 -1.38
C PHE A 104 -4.47 -4.50 -2.91
N PHE A 105 -5.34 -5.30 -3.55
CA PHE A 105 -5.39 -5.31 -5.01
C PHE A 105 -5.80 -3.97 -5.61
N ASN A 106 -6.79 -3.28 -5.03
CA ASN A 106 -7.18 -1.95 -5.53
C ASN A 106 -6.05 -0.93 -5.35
N ARG A 107 -5.27 -1.02 -4.27
CA ARG A 107 -4.07 -0.21 -4.03
C ARG A 107 -3.01 -0.44 -5.10
N VAL A 108 -2.65 -1.69 -5.36
CA VAL A 108 -1.69 -2.08 -6.41
C VAL A 108 -2.18 -1.63 -7.79
N PHE A 109 -3.45 -1.88 -8.12
CA PHE A 109 -4.03 -1.51 -9.41
C PHE A 109 -4.07 0.00 -9.60
N LEU A 110 -4.42 0.76 -8.55
CA LEU A 110 -4.39 2.22 -8.59
C LEU A 110 -2.97 2.71 -8.86
N LEU A 111 -1.96 2.21 -8.16
CA LEU A 111 -0.57 2.65 -8.34
C LEU A 111 -0.02 2.31 -9.75
N LEU A 112 -0.39 1.15 -10.31
CA LEU A 112 -0.03 0.79 -11.69
C LEU A 112 -0.79 1.61 -12.75
N ALA A 113 -2.04 1.99 -12.48
CA ALA A 113 -2.91 2.69 -13.43
C ALA A 113 -2.81 4.22 -13.34
N ALA A 114 -2.41 4.77 -12.20
CA ALA A 114 -2.41 6.19 -11.92
C ALA A 114 -1.53 6.96 -12.92
N ALA A 115 -1.91 8.21 -13.18
CA ALA A 115 -1.01 9.13 -13.87
C ALA A 115 0.02 9.65 -12.85
N PRO A 116 1.22 10.08 -13.27
CA PRO A 116 2.24 10.59 -12.36
C PRO A 116 1.73 11.67 -11.39
N GLY A 117 0.97 12.65 -11.89
CA GLY A 117 0.39 13.71 -11.04
C GLY A 117 -0.61 13.22 -9.97
N VAL A 118 -1.26 12.08 -10.20
CA VAL A 118 -2.11 11.44 -9.18
C VAL A 118 -1.24 10.84 -8.08
N VAL A 119 -0.13 10.18 -8.43
CA VAL A 119 0.82 9.64 -7.45
C VAL A 119 1.42 10.77 -6.61
N ASP A 120 1.78 11.89 -7.22
CA ASP A 120 2.27 13.08 -6.50
C ASP A 120 1.28 13.56 -5.46
N THR A 121 0.01 13.70 -5.88
CA THR A 121 -1.04 14.21 -5.00
C THR A 121 -1.30 13.25 -3.84
N LEU A 122 -1.31 11.94 -4.10
CA LEU A 122 -1.68 10.93 -3.11
C LEU A 122 -0.57 10.62 -2.10
N LEU A 123 0.70 10.68 -2.51
CA LEU A 123 1.85 10.25 -1.68
C LEU A 123 2.80 11.38 -1.31
N PHE A 124 2.78 12.50 -2.02
CA PHE A 124 3.74 13.59 -1.89
C PHE A 124 3.06 14.96 -1.92
N GLY A 125 1.82 15.06 -1.43
CA GLY A 125 0.98 16.27 -1.58
C GLY A 125 1.67 17.58 -1.16
N ASP A 126 2.49 17.52 -0.11
CA ASP A 126 3.22 18.69 0.42
C ASP A 126 4.50 19.03 -0.37
N VAL A 127 5.06 18.07 -1.09
CA VAL A 127 6.32 18.19 -1.88
C VAL A 127 6.02 18.40 -3.37
N GLY A 128 4.88 17.92 -3.85
CA GLY A 128 4.47 17.99 -5.24
C GLY A 128 5.31 17.08 -6.14
N LYS A 129 5.91 17.64 -7.19
CA LYS A 129 6.64 16.88 -8.24
C LYS A 129 8.15 16.79 -8.02
N GLU A 130 8.67 17.51 -7.03
CA GLU A 130 10.12 17.71 -6.84
C GLU A 130 10.81 16.42 -6.42
N TRP A 131 10.13 15.56 -5.65
CA TRP A 131 10.61 14.26 -5.19
C TRP A 131 11.18 13.38 -6.31
N ARG A 132 10.61 13.43 -7.53
CA ARG A 132 11.12 12.62 -8.65
C ARG A 132 12.51 13.06 -9.08
N THR A 133 12.74 14.37 -9.08
CA THR A 133 14.03 14.95 -9.47
C THR A 133 15.08 14.59 -8.43
N GLU A 134 14.70 14.61 -7.15
CA GLU A 134 15.59 14.26 -6.03
C GLU A 134 15.91 12.77 -6.00
N VAL A 135 14.90 11.89 -6.12
CA VAL A 135 15.12 10.44 -6.26
C VAL A 135 16.05 10.16 -7.44
N TRP A 136 15.85 10.86 -8.56
CA TRP A 136 16.75 10.75 -9.70
C TRP A 136 18.17 11.23 -9.38
N SER A 137 18.34 12.38 -8.73
CA SER A 137 19.68 12.92 -8.45
C SER A 137 20.49 12.03 -7.52
N GLU A 138 19.84 11.45 -6.51
CA GLU A 138 20.46 10.57 -5.53
C GLU A 138 20.75 9.17 -6.09
N ASN A 139 19.83 8.60 -6.90
CA ASN A 139 19.89 7.18 -7.30
C ASN A 139 20.31 6.93 -8.76
N LYS A 140 20.62 7.96 -9.55
CA LYS A 140 21.09 7.81 -10.96
C LYS A 140 22.34 6.94 -11.15
N HIS A 141 23.05 6.63 -10.06
CA HIS A 141 24.23 5.78 -10.06
C HIS A 141 23.98 4.39 -9.44
N ASP A 142 22.76 4.09 -9.01
CA ASP A 142 22.45 2.85 -8.29
C ASP A 142 21.98 1.71 -9.21
N GLY A 143 22.20 0.47 -8.76
CA GLY A 143 21.88 -0.76 -9.49
C GLY A 143 20.44 -0.86 -9.99
N PRO A 144 19.41 -0.54 -9.16
CA PRO A 144 18.01 -0.56 -9.59
C PRO A 144 17.71 0.41 -10.73
N PHE A 145 18.37 1.57 -10.78
CA PHE A 145 18.24 2.51 -11.90
C PHE A 145 18.79 1.90 -13.19
N PHE A 146 19.99 1.31 -13.13
CA PHE A 146 20.59 0.67 -14.29
C PHE A 146 19.77 -0.53 -14.78
N GLN A 147 19.27 -1.37 -13.87
CA GLN A 147 18.49 -2.55 -14.26
C GLN A 147 17.18 -2.19 -14.92
N ASN A 148 16.43 -1.23 -14.36
CA ASN A 148 15.15 -0.83 -14.91
C ASN A 148 15.28 0.04 -16.17
N GLY A 149 16.39 0.78 -16.33
CA GLY A 149 16.64 1.63 -17.50
C GLY A 149 17.30 0.92 -18.68
N PHE A 150 18.24 0.01 -18.43
CA PHE A 150 19.10 -0.57 -19.48
C PHE A 150 18.83 -2.04 -19.78
N TYR A 151 18.15 -2.78 -18.89
CA TYR A 151 17.85 -4.20 -19.09
C TYR A 151 16.34 -4.46 -19.18
N PRO A 152 15.68 -4.10 -20.30
CA PRO A 152 14.23 -4.09 -20.42
C PRO A 152 13.55 -5.47 -20.26
N LEU A 153 14.30 -6.57 -20.36
CA LEU A 153 13.79 -7.94 -20.26
C LEU A 153 14.38 -8.75 -19.10
N GLU A 154 15.29 -8.15 -18.31
CA GLU A 154 15.90 -8.77 -17.12
C GLU A 154 15.67 -8.01 -15.81
N PRO A 155 14.68 -7.09 -15.66
CA PRO A 155 14.58 -6.35 -14.42
C PRO A 155 14.11 -7.28 -13.29
N MET A 156 14.75 -7.17 -12.13
CA MET A 156 14.10 -7.54 -10.87
C MET A 156 12.97 -6.52 -10.66
N ILE A 157 11.71 -6.96 -10.86
CA ILE A 157 10.57 -6.05 -10.90
C ILE A 157 10.20 -5.60 -9.48
N ASP A 158 10.78 -4.50 -9.03
CA ASP A 158 10.14 -3.64 -8.03
C ASP A 158 9.44 -2.50 -8.79
N PRO A 159 8.12 -2.57 -9.04
CA PRO A 159 7.43 -1.57 -9.84
C PRO A 159 7.30 -0.21 -9.14
N PHE A 160 7.51 -0.16 -7.82
CA PHE A 160 7.30 1.05 -7.01
C PHE A 160 8.56 1.51 -6.29
N TRP A 161 9.74 0.97 -6.63
CA TRP A 161 11.02 1.31 -6.00
C TRP A 161 11.25 2.82 -5.90
N ALA A 162 10.97 3.56 -6.97
CA ALA A 162 11.20 5.00 -7.01
C ALA A 162 10.28 5.74 -6.03
N VAL A 163 9.04 5.28 -5.90
CA VAL A 163 8.05 5.83 -4.96
C VAL A 163 8.48 5.53 -3.53
N ARG A 164 8.89 4.29 -3.23
CA ARG A 164 9.43 3.92 -1.91
C ARG A 164 10.64 4.75 -1.54
N CYS A 165 11.61 4.87 -2.45
CA CYS A 165 12.79 5.70 -2.25
C CYS A 165 12.41 7.16 -1.99
N GLY A 166 11.46 7.71 -2.75
CA GLY A 166 10.93 9.05 -2.48
C GLY A 166 10.35 9.15 -1.07
N LEU A 167 9.47 8.23 -0.68
CA LEU A 167 8.89 8.22 0.67
C LEU A 167 9.98 8.14 1.75
N GLU A 168 11.00 7.32 1.57
CA GLU A 168 12.14 7.21 2.50
C GLU A 168 12.95 8.51 2.61
N MET A 169 13.21 9.19 1.50
CA MET A 169 13.94 10.47 1.48
C MET A 169 13.21 11.55 2.29
N TYR A 170 11.88 11.61 2.18
CA TYR A 170 11.05 12.57 2.92
C TYR A 170 10.54 12.05 4.27
N ALA A 171 10.83 10.79 4.63
CA ALA A 171 10.54 10.23 5.95
C ALA A 171 11.55 10.69 7.03
N ALA A 172 12.63 11.37 6.63
CA ALA A 172 13.76 11.77 7.48
C ALA A 172 13.42 12.93 8.43
N ASP A 173 12.43 12.71 9.31
CA ASP A 173 12.25 13.34 10.63
C ASP A 173 11.01 12.79 11.38
N ALA A 174 10.45 11.65 10.95
CA ALA A 174 9.16 11.13 11.46
C ALA A 174 9.19 10.58 12.91
N GLY A 175 10.27 10.78 13.67
CA GLY A 175 10.37 10.32 15.06
C GLY A 175 10.22 8.79 15.21
N LEU A 176 10.70 8.02 14.23
CA LEU A 176 10.59 6.56 14.25
C LEU A 176 11.40 5.96 15.40
N GLU A 177 10.81 5.00 16.08
CA GLU A 177 11.40 4.27 17.21
C GLU A 177 11.62 2.79 16.82
N ASP A 178 12.67 2.18 17.37
CA ASP A 178 12.83 0.74 17.34
C ASP A 178 11.83 0.08 18.30
N TYR A 179 11.06 -0.88 17.79
CA TYR A 179 10.07 -1.62 18.53
C TYR A 179 10.27 -3.11 18.34
N ILE A 180 10.33 -3.83 19.45
CA ILE A 180 10.39 -5.30 19.43
C ILE A 180 8.96 -5.81 19.36
N GLU A 181 8.60 -6.39 18.21
CA GLU A 181 7.26 -6.93 18.03
C GLU A 181 7.07 -8.14 18.98
N PRO A 182 6.02 -8.12 19.85
CA PRO A 182 5.91 -9.08 20.94
C PRO A 182 5.76 -10.54 20.51
N THR A 183 5.23 -10.79 19.32
CA THR A 183 4.90 -12.14 18.84
C THR A 183 6.11 -12.84 18.20
N THR A 184 6.91 -12.09 17.44
CA THR A 184 8.00 -12.58 16.60
C THR A 184 9.37 -12.25 17.20
N GLY A 185 9.45 -11.27 18.10
CA GLY A 185 10.70 -10.76 18.64
C GLY A 185 11.53 -9.96 17.63
N ALA A 186 10.98 -9.66 16.45
CA ALA A 186 11.66 -8.87 15.43
C ALA A 186 11.73 -7.40 15.83
N SER A 187 12.89 -6.77 15.59
CA SER A 187 13.04 -5.32 15.71
C SER A 187 12.49 -4.67 14.44
N ILE A 188 11.47 -3.83 14.59
CA ILE A 188 10.83 -3.10 13.51
C ILE A 188 10.80 -1.60 13.82
N ARG A 189 10.80 -0.77 12.78
CA ARG A 189 10.62 0.68 12.93
C ARG A 189 9.14 1.03 12.93
N VAL A 190 8.72 1.79 13.94
CA VAL A 190 7.33 2.20 14.15
C VAL A 190 7.27 3.68 14.50
N HIS A 191 6.10 4.28 14.37
CA HIS A 191 5.80 5.55 15.02
C HIS A 191 4.81 5.32 16.16
N ARG A 192 4.78 6.25 17.13
CA ARG A 192 3.74 6.29 18.15
C ARG A 192 2.79 7.41 17.84
N SER A 193 1.49 7.12 17.87
CA SER A 193 0.49 8.16 17.84
C SER A 193 0.62 9.05 19.09
N ILE A 194 -0.04 10.21 19.07
CA ILE A 194 -0.10 11.11 20.25
C ILE A 194 -0.73 10.45 21.48
N THR A 195 -1.50 9.36 21.31
CA THR A 195 -2.07 8.56 22.39
C THR A 195 -1.17 7.40 22.82
N GLY A 196 0.00 7.24 22.20
CA GLY A 196 0.99 6.20 22.50
C GLY A 196 0.77 4.87 21.75
N GLU A 197 -0.24 4.80 20.87
CA GLU A 197 -0.53 3.63 20.03
C GLU A 197 0.64 3.39 19.07
N VAL A 198 1.11 2.14 18.99
CA VAL A 198 2.19 1.75 18.09
C VAL A 198 1.62 1.56 16.68
N MET A 199 2.20 2.23 15.71
CA MET A 199 1.77 2.22 14.32
C MET A 199 2.96 1.97 13.40
N PRO A 200 2.78 1.34 12.23
CA PRO A 200 3.87 1.16 11.28
C PRO A 200 4.40 2.52 10.81
N ALA A 201 5.65 2.55 10.36
CA ALA A 201 6.22 3.71 9.69
C ALA A 201 5.41 4.04 8.42
N ASP A 202 5.40 5.31 8.03
CA ASP A 202 4.80 5.73 6.77
C ASP A 202 5.55 5.12 5.59
N SER A 203 4.79 4.54 4.66
CA SER A 203 5.28 3.75 3.54
C SER A 203 4.18 3.58 2.50
N LEU A 204 4.48 2.95 1.37
CA LEU A 204 3.56 2.83 0.25
C LEU A 204 2.22 2.18 0.64
N TYR A 205 2.23 1.18 1.52
CA TYR A 205 1.05 0.46 1.98
C TYR A 205 0.46 0.97 3.30
N THR A 206 1.15 1.85 4.03
CA THR A 206 0.65 2.40 5.30
C THR A 206 0.15 3.84 5.19
N THR A 207 0.54 4.58 4.15
CA THR A 207 0.00 5.91 3.87
C THR A 207 -1.49 5.84 3.53
N ILE A 208 -2.31 6.60 4.25
CA ILE A 208 -3.75 6.69 4.03
C ILE A 208 -4.02 7.71 2.91
N PHE A 209 -4.84 7.36 1.92
CA PHE A 209 -5.25 8.28 0.87
C PHE A 209 -6.45 9.09 1.31
N GLU A 210 -6.18 10.28 1.84
CA GLU A 210 -7.20 11.21 2.33
C GLU A 210 -7.88 12.01 1.22
N GLN A 211 -7.22 12.12 0.06
CA GLN A 211 -7.74 12.86 -1.08
C GLN A 211 -8.85 12.07 -1.79
N LYS A 212 -9.84 12.79 -2.30
CA LYS A 212 -10.90 12.21 -3.14
C LYS A 212 -10.46 12.14 -4.59
N VAL A 213 -10.95 11.11 -5.31
CA VAL A 213 -10.83 11.02 -6.77
C VAL A 213 -12.23 11.06 -7.36
N GLY A 214 -12.57 12.21 -7.96
CA GLY A 214 -13.95 12.56 -8.25
C GLY A 214 -14.75 12.64 -6.96
N GLU A 215 -15.89 11.95 -6.90
CA GLU A 215 -16.76 11.91 -5.72
C GLU A 215 -16.40 10.81 -4.71
N ASN A 216 -15.41 9.95 -5.02
CA ASN A 216 -15.08 8.79 -4.20
C ASN A 216 -13.93 9.10 -3.25
N ASP A 217 -14.09 8.79 -1.97
CA ASP A 217 -12.96 8.68 -1.06
C ASP A 217 -12.18 7.37 -1.31
N LEU A 218 -10.90 7.38 -0.98
CA LEU A 218 -9.99 6.26 -1.22
C LEU A 218 -9.65 5.48 0.05
N ILE A 219 -10.37 5.69 1.15
CA ILE A 219 -10.13 5.01 2.44
C ILE A 219 -10.31 3.50 2.30
N GLY A 220 -11.22 3.06 1.44
CA GLY A 220 -11.37 1.63 1.11
C GLY A 220 -10.12 1.01 0.47
N LEU A 221 -9.14 1.79 0.02
CA LEU A 221 -7.89 1.24 -0.56
C LEU A 221 -6.77 1.11 0.47
N SER A 222 -7.03 1.43 1.75
CA SER A 222 -6.03 1.33 2.82
C SER A 222 -5.64 -0.12 3.12
N CYS A 223 -4.34 -0.40 3.10
CA CYS A 223 -3.80 -1.68 3.61
C CYS A 223 -3.51 -1.62 5.11
N TYR A 224 -3.30 -0.41 5.64
CA TYR A 224 -3.29 -0.12 7.06
C TYR A 224 -4.18 1.09 7.35
N LEU A 225 -5.00 1.00 8.40
CA LEU A 225 -5.81 2.11 8.89
C LEU A 225 -5.85 2.04 10.42
N PRO A 226 -5.35 3.06 11.14
CA PRO A 226 -5.41 3.07 12.60
C PRO A 226 -6.82 3.38 13.08
N ASP A 227 -7.13 2.92 14.28
CA ASP A 227 -8.48 2.98 14.84
C ASP A 227 -8.96 4.41 15.12
N TRP A 228 -8.04 5.35 15.36
CA TRP A 228 -8.38 6.75 15.55
C TRP A 228 -8.84 7.45 14.28
N ARG A 229 -8.63 6.83 13.10
CA ARG A 229 -9.16 7.32 11.81
C ARG A 229 -10.55 6.78 11.48
N ILE A 230 -11.12 5.94 12.34
CA ILE A 230 -12.46 5.38 12.16
C ILE A 230 -13.48 6.30 12.83
N PRO A 231 -14.41 6.93 12.08
CA PRO A 231 -15.39 7.84 12.64
C PRO A 231 -16.29 7.16 13.68
N GLY A 232 -16.44 7.80 14.83
CA GLY A 232 -17.23 7.33 15.97
C GLY A 232 -16.53 6.30 16.85
N HIS A 233 -15.32 5.85 16.50
CA HIS A 233 -14.57 4.88 17.28
C HIS A 233 -14.04 5.48 18.59
N GLY A 234 -13.82 4.66 19.63
CA GLY A 234 -13.30 5.11 20.91
C GLY A 234 -11.94 5.80 20.79
N ALA A 235 -11.06 5.22 19.96
CA ALA A 235 -9.73 5.76 19.68
C ALA A 235 -9.76 7.13 18.98
N GLU A 236 -10.77 7.43 18.15
CA GLU A 236 -10.92 8.76 17.52
C GLU A 236 -11.16 9.82 18.59
N LYS A 237 -12.05 9.52 19.56
CA LYS A 237 -12.38 10.44 20.65
C LYS A 237 -11.18 10.69 21.55
N GLU A 238 -10.43 9.64 21.88
CA GLU A 238 -9.22 9.74 22.68
C GLU A 238 -8.13 10.54 21.96
N HIS A 239 -7.94 10.30 20.67
CA HIS A 239 -7.01 11.05 19.84
C HIS A 239 -7.36 12.53 19.79
N HIS A 240 -8.63 12.88 19.53
CA HIS A 240 -9.07 14.28 19.54
C HIS A 240 -8.91 14.93 20.92
N ALA A 241 -9.26 14.25 22.00
CA ALA A 241 -9.08 14.77 23.36
C ALA A 241 -7.60 15.05 23.67
N LYS A 242 -6.70 14.15 23.27
CA LYS A 242 -5.26 14.34 23.46
C LYS A 242 -4.70 15.46 22.59
N LEU A 243 -5.19 15.59 21.36
CA LEU A 243 -4.82 16.70 20.47
C LEU A 243 -5.27 18.05 21.05
N ASP A 244 -6.50 18.12 21.58
CA ASP A 244 -7.03 19.33 22.22
C ASP A 244 -6.23 19.73 23.47
N GLU A 245 -5.78 18.75 24.27
CA GLU A 245 -4.88 18.97 25.42
C GLU A 245 -3.56 19.61 24.94
N LEU A 246 -2.89 19.00 23.95
CA LEU A 246 -1.62 19.48 23.40
C LEU A 246 -1.73 20.89 22.79
N LEU A 247 -2.81 21.16 22.06
CA LEU A 247 -3.06 22.47 21.45
C LEU A 247 -3.53 23.52 22.47
N GLY A 248 -4.23 23.10 23.52
CA GLY A 248 -4.61 23.94 24.66
C GLY A 248 -3.40 24.43 25.43
N ASP A 249 -2.43 23.54 25.68
CA ASP A 249 -1.17 23.86 26.33
C ASP A 249 -0.34 24.86 25.51
N LEU A 250 -0.34 24.73 24.17
CA LEU A 250 0.34 25.69 23.28
C LEU A 250 -0.27 27.10 23.32
N LYS A 251 -1.58 27.23 23.52
CA LYS A 251 -2.25 28.54 23.70
C LYS A 251 -2.03 29.15 25.08
N ALA A 252 -1.61 28.35 26.05
CA ALA A 252 -1.31 28.78 27.42
C ALA A 252 0.18 29.17 27.61
N LEU A 253 1.02 29.01 26.58
CA LEU A 253 2.38 29.54 26.56
C LEU A 253 2.34 31.07 26.34
N PRO A 254 3.00 31.88 27.19
CA PRO A 254 2.98 33.34 27.12
C PRO A 254 3.69 33.93 25.90
#